data_AF-A0A125YH33-F1
#
_entry.id   AF-A0A125YH33-F1
#
_cell.length_a   1.000
_cell.length_b   1.000
_cell.length_c   1.000
_cell.angle_alpha   90.00
_cell.angle_beta   90.00
_cell.angle_gamma   90.00
#
_symmetry.space_group_name_H-M   'P 1'
#
loop_
_entity.id
_entity.type
_entity.pdbx_description
1 polymer ?
#
loop_
_entity_poly.entity_id
_entity_poly.type
_entity_poly.pdbx_seq_one_letter_code
_entity_poly.pdbx_strand_id
1 'polypeptide(L)'
;MSLSEVGQRALHLRVPEPPSSKDRVAYGFLGLLNCFVFGLGVIILGFIENDVSNMMIGVLQLLLPIVGWIWALVWGVLIVLKAVLKDTEYSSPV
;
A
#
# COMPACT_ATOMS: atom_id res chain seq x y z
N MET A 1 0.74 -19.17 7.34
CA MET A 1 0.31 -18.23 6.29
C MET A 1 0.04 -19.05 5.04
N SER A 2 -1.18 -19.00 4.53
CA SER A 2 -1.48 -19.67 3.27
C SER A 2 -1.12 -18.71 2.14
N LEU A 3 -0.39 -19.17 1.13
CA LEU A 3 -0.12 -18.39 -0.10
C LEU A 3 -1.44 -17.89 -0.75
N SER A 4 -2.55 -18.56 -0.46
CA SER A 4 -3.90 -18.13 -0.85
C SER A 4 -4.30 -16.77 -0.26
N GLU A 5 -3.89 -16.42 0.96
CA GLU A 5 -4.24 -15.14 1.59
C GLU A 5 -3.52 -13.97 0.93
N VAL A 6 -2.24 -14.15 0.63
CA VAL A 6 -1.41 -13.17 -0.11
C VAL A 6 -1.99 -12.95 -1.51
N GLY A 7 -2.32 -14.04 -2.21
CA GLY A 7 -2.94 -14.00 -3.54
C GLY A 7 -4.32 -13.36 -3.54
N GLN A 8 -5.17 -13.62 -2.54
CA GLN A 8 -6.48 -12.99 -2.46
C GLN A 8 -6.39 -11.49 -2.14
N ARG A 9 -5.52 -11.08 -1.21
CA ARG A 9 -5.30 -9.65 -0.91
C ARG A 9 -4.75 -8.89 -2.12
N ALA A 10 -3.84 -9.55 -2.84
CA ALA A 10 -3.28 -9.06 -4.09
C ALA A 10 -4.35 -8.81 -5.17
N LEU A 11 -5.15 -9.84 -5.45
CA LEU A 11 -6.18 -9.80 -6.50
C LEU A 11 -7.37 -8.90 -6.16
N HIS A 12 -7.71 -8.77 -4.87
CA HIS A 12 -8.77 -7.88 -4.40
C HIS A 12 -8.32 -6.43 -4.22
N LEU A 13 -7.07 -6.09 -4.59
CA LEU A 13 -6.49 -4.75 -4.44
C LEU A 13 -6.66 -4.18 -3.02
N ARG A 14 -6.61 -5.06 -2.02
CA ARG A 14 -6.83 -4.69 -0.63
C ARG A 14 -5.54 -4.09 -0.08
N VAL A 15 -5.35 -2.80 -0.33
CA VAL A 15 -4.20 -2.05 0.18
C VAL A 15 -4.26 -1.93 1.71
N PRO A 16 -3.09 -1.89 2.39
CA PRO A 16 -3.02 -1.84 3.85
C PRO A 16 -3.65 -0.57 4.40
N GLU A 17 -4.11 -0.56 5.65
CA GLU A 17 -4.78 0.61 6.22
C GLU A 17 -3.76 1.58 6.83
N PRO A 18 -4.07 2.88 6.95
CA PRO A 18 -3.14 3.78 7.62
C PRO A 18 -3.05 3.41 9.12
N PRO A 19 -1.85 3.21 9.68
CA PRO A 19 -1.67 2.76 11.07
C PRO A 19 -2.12 3.80 12.10
N SER A 20 -2.14 5.09 11.74
CA SER A 20 -2.63 6.17 12.59
C SER A 20 -2.97 7.42 11.76
N SER A 21 -3.96 8.21 12.21
CA SER A 21 -4.31 9.50 11.60
C SER A 21 -3.14 10.50 11.61
N LYS A 22 -2.18 10.33 12.52
CA LYS A 22 -1.01 11.20 12.64
C LYS A 22 0.05 10.94 11.57
N ASP A 23 0.08 9.72 11.01
CA ASP A 23 1.11 9.27 10.06
C ASP A 23 0.58 9.21 8.62
N ARG A 24 -0.55 9.87 8.33
CA ARG A 24 -1.18 9.89 7.00
C ARG A 24 -0.27 10.45 5.90
N VAL A 25 0.48 11.50 6.22
CA VAL A 25 1.43 12.10 5.28
C VAL A 25 2.55 11.10 4.95
N ALA A 26 3.05 10.39 5.96
CA ALA A 26 4.03 9.33 5.77
C ALA A 26 3.43 8.17 4.96
N TYR A 27 2.20 7.77 5.24
CA TYR A 27 1.48 6.73 4.49
C TYR A 27 1.27 7.10 3.01
N GLY A 28 0.86 8.33 2.71
CA GLY A 28 0.77 8.85 1.35
C GLY A 28 2.14 8.88 0.65
N PHE A 29 3.19 9.27 1.37
CA PHE A 29 4.57 9.25 0.86
C PHE A 29 5.06 7.82 0.58
N LEU A 30 4.70 6.85 1.42
CA LEU A 30 4.97 5.43 1.17
C LEU A 30 4.24 4.92 -0.07
N GLY A 31 3.00 5.36 -0.30
CA GLY A 31 2.27 5.08 -1.54
C GLY A 31 2.96 5.65 -2.77
N LEU A 32 3.41 6.91 -2.71
CA LEU A 32 4.17 7.54 -3.79
C LEU A 32 5.49 6.80 -4.03
N LEU A 33 6.22 6.47 -2.97
CA LEU A 33 7.45 5.70 -3.02
C LEU A 33 7.21 4.30 -3.63
N ASN A 34 6.06 3.68 -3.37
CA ASN A 34 5.69 2.42 -4.01
C ASN A 34 5.55 2.53 -5.53
N CYS A 35 5.08 3.68 -6.05
CA CYS A 35 4.99 3.93 -7.49
C CYS A 35 6.38 4.08 -8.14
N PHE A 36 7.34 4.67 -7.44
CA PHE A 36 8.69 4.92 -7.98
C PHE A 36 9.67 3.76 -7.78
N VAL A 37 9.55 3.05 -6.66
CA VAL A 37 10.47 1.97 -6.25
C VAL A 37 9.71 0.63 -6.19
N PHE A 38 8.76 0.45 -7.12
CA PHE A 38 8.02 -0.78 -7.44
C PHE A 38 7.96 -1.84 -6.31
N GLY A 39 7.21 -1.55 -5.25
CA GLY A 39 6.99 -2.48 -4.12
C GLY A 39 7.65 -2.09 -2.81
N LEU A 40 8.66 -1.20 -2.82
CA LEU A 40 9.39 -0.82 -1.59
C LEU A 40 8.49 -0.12 -0.57
N GLY A 41 7.53 0.70 -1.02
CA GLY A 41 6.59 1.40 -0.14
C GLY A 41 5.67 0.44 0.62
N VAL A 42 5.21 -0.61 -0.06
CA VAL A 42 4.37 -1.67 0.54
C VAL A 42 5.18 -2.58 1.46
N ILE A 43 6.46 -2.83 1.17
CA ILE A 43 7.37 -3.57 2.09
C ILE A 43 7.51 -2.81 3.41
N ILE A 44 7.81 -1.51 3.35
CA ILE A 44 7.98 -0.67 4.54
C ILE A 44 6.66 -0.59 5.33
N LEU A 45 5.54 -0.47 4.64
CA LEU A 45 4.22 -0.44 5.26
C LEU A 45 3.89 -1.76 5.97
N GLY A 46 4.23 -2.90 5.37
CA GLY A 46 4.14 -4.20 6.01
C GLY A 46 5.04 -4.34 7.25
N PHE A 47 6.23 -3.71 7.26
CA PHE A 47 7.07 -3.63 8.47
C PHE A 47 6.41 -2.83 9.59
N ILE A 48 5.79 -1.70 9.26
CA ILE A 48 5.12 -0.83 10.24
C ILE A 48 3.90 -1.54 10.86
N GLU A 49 3.12 -2.24 10.05
CA GLU A 49 1.95 -2.99 10.52
C GLU A 49 2.28 -4.38 11.08
N ASN A 50 3.54 -4.81 11.01
CA ASN A 50 3.94 -6.20 11.30
C ASN A 50 3.17 -7.25 10.44
N ASP A 51 2.71 -6.85 9.25
CA ASP A 51 1.98 -7.73 8.33
C ASP A 51 2.92 -8.27 7.25
N VAL A 52 3.36 -9.51 7.49
CA VAL A 52 4.24 -10.27 6.59
C VAL A 52 3.61 -10.48 5.20
N SER A 53 2.28 -10.50 5.10
CA SER A 53 1.60 -10.65 3.80
C SER A 53 1.82 -9.41 2.94
N ASN A 54 1.73 -8.23 3.53
CA ASN A 54 1.97 -6.97 2.84
C ASN A 54 3.45 -6.87 2.41
N MET A 55 4.37 -7.29 3.27
CA MET A 55 5.79 -7.41 2.91
C MET A 55 6.01 -8.33 1.71
N MET A 56 5.40 -9.53 1.73
CA MET A 56 5.51 -10.49 0.63
C MET A 56 4.92 -9.96 -0.67
N ILE A 57 3.82 -9.20 -0.62
CA ILE A 57 3.25 -8.54 -1.80
C ILE A 57 4.22 -7.51 -2.37
N GLY A 58 4.83 -6.69 -1.52
CA GLY A 58 5.84 -5.72 -1.97
C GLY A 58 7.08 -6.40 -2.58
N VAL A 59 7.53 -7.53 -2.02
CA VAL A 59 8.60 -8.35 -2.62
C VAL A 59 8.16 -8.94 -3.96
N LEU A 60 6.91 -9.41 -4.07
CA LEU A 60 6.37 -9.97 -5.31
C LEU A 60 6.24 -8.90 -6.41
N GLN A 61 5.89 -7.66 -6.04
CA GLN A 61 5.87 -6.51 -6.96
C GLN A 61 7.27 -6.18 -7.50
N LEU A 62 8.31 -6.42 -6.71
CA LEU A 62 9.70 -6.18 -7.10
C LEU A 62 10.26 -7.34 -7.95
N LEU A 63 9.83 -8.58 -7.67
CA LEU A 63 10.24 -9.79 -8.39
C LEU A 63 9.52 -9.99 -9.73
N LEU A 64 8.30 -9.48 -9.90
CA LEU A 64 7.53 -9.60 -11.15
C LEU A 64 7.77 -8.38 -12.06
N PRO A 65 8.60 -8.49 -13.11
CA PRO A 65 8.81 -7.39 -14.03
C PRO A 65 7.53 -7.07 -14.80
N ILE A 66 7.31 -5.79 -15.11
CA ILE A 66 6.14 -5.25 -15.84
C ILE A 66 4.80 -5.40 -15.07
N VAL A 67 4.39 -6.63 -14.75
CA VAL A 67 3.14 -6.90 -14.01
C VAL A 67 3.21 -6.37 -12.58
N GLY A 68 4.33 -6.62 -11.88
CA GLY A 68 4.56 -6.09 -10.54
C GLY A 68 4.67 -4.57 -10.51
N TRP A 69 5.13 -3.95 -11.58
CA TRP A 69 5.25 -2.48 -11.69
C TRP A 69 3.90 -1.81 -11.88
N ILE A 70 3.06 -2.33 -12.79
CA ILE A 70 1.67 -1.86 -12.95
C ILE A 70 0.92 -2.06 -11.63
N TRP A 71 1.11 -3.20 -11.00
CA TRP A 71 0.47 -3.50 -9.72
C TRP A 71 0.95 -2.57 -8.59
N ALA A 72 2.25 -2.29 -8.50
CA ALA A 72 2.81 -1.33 -7.55
C ALA A 72 2.29 0.09 -7.78
N LEU A 73 2.09 0.49 -9.03
CA LEU A 73 1.54 1.78 -9.41
C LEU A 73 0.05 1.89 -9.02
N VAL A 74 -0.75 0.86 -9.33
CA VAL A 74 -2.17 0.81 -8.91
C VAL A 74 -2.28 0.87 -7.38
N TRP A 75 -1.45 0.11 -6.66
CA TRP A 75 -1.45 0.11 -5.20
C TRP A 75 -0.97 1.44 -4.61
N GLY A 76 0.06 2.05 -5.17
CA GLY A 76 0.55 3.35 -4.74
C GLY A 76 -0.51 4.45 -4.94
N VAL A 77 -1.20 4.45 -6.08
CA VAL A 77 -2.34 5.35 -6.33
C VAL A 77 -3.48 5.11 -5.33
N LEU A 78 -3.85 3.86 -5.05
CA LEU A 78 -4.89 3.54 -4.06
C LEU A 78 -4.51 4.00 -2.64
N ILE A 79 -3.24 3.86 -2.25
CA ILE A 79 -2.71 4.34 -0.97
C ILE A 79 -2.80 5.87 -0.89
N VAL A 80 -2.38 6.58 -1.95
CA VAL A 80 -2.47 8.04 -2.01
C VAL A 80 -3.93 8.51 -1.99
N LEU A 81 -4.81 7.88 -2.77
CA LEU A 81 -6.24 8.19 -2.77
C LEU A 81 -6.86 7.97 -1.38
N LYS A 82 -6.49 6.89 -0.68
CA LYS A 82 -6.93 6.66 0.70
C LYS A 82 -6.41 7.72 1.66
N ALA A 83 -5.17 8.19 1.49
CA ALA A 83 -4.64 9.28 2.30
C ALA A 83 -5.45 10.57 2.08
N VAL A 84 -5.68 10.95 0.82
CA VAL A 84 -6.35 12.20 0.45
C VAL A 84 -7.86 12.20 0.75
N LEU A 85 -8.59 11.13 0.42
CA LEU A 85 -10.03 11.04 0.68
C LEU A 85 -10.33 11.09 2.19
N LYS A 86 -9.49 10.44 2.99
CA LYS A 86 -9.61 10.42 4.45
C LYS A 86 -9.27 11.79 5.08
N ASP A 87 -8.47 12.63 4.41
CA ASP A 87 -8.26 14.03 4.79
C ASP A 87 -9.48 14.90 4.50
N THR A 88 -10.22 14.60 3.42
CA THR A 88 -11.41 15.36 3.04
C THR A 88 -12.55 15.16 4.06
N GLU A 89 -12.69 13.95 4.59
CA GLU A 89 -13.68 13.61 5.63
C GLU A 89 -13.41 14.36 6.96
N TYR A 90 -12.14 14.65 7.28
CA TYR A 90 -11.76 15.40 8.48
C TYR A 90 -11.83 16.92 8.30
N SER A 91 -11.83 17.39 7.03
CA SER A 91 -11.96 18.80 6.66
C SER A 91 -13.42 19.24 6.47
N SER A 92 -14.38 18.41 6.88
CA SER A 92 -15.79 18.79 7.00
C SER A 92 -16.09 19.23 8.44
N PRO A 93 -15.81 20.49 8.85
CA PRO A 93 -16.56 21.04 9.96
C PRO A 93 -18.01 21.17 9.49
N VAL A 94 -18.90 20.55 10.27
CA VAL A 94 -20.36 20.69 10.33
C VAL A 94 -20.96 21.82 9.48
#